data_AF-A0A661TR33-F1
#
_entry.id   AF-A0A661TR33-F1
#
_cell.length_a   1.000
_cell.length_b   1.000
_cell.length_c   1.000
_cell.angle_alpha   90.00
_cell.angle_beta   90.00
_cell.angle_gamma   90.00
#
_symmetry.space_group_name_H-M   'P 1'
#
loop_
_entity.id
_entity.type
_entity.pdbx_description
1 polymer ?
#
loop_
_entity_poly.entity_id
_entity_poly.type
_entity_poly.pdbx_seq_one_letter_code
_entity_poly.pdbx_strand_id
1 'polypeptide(L)'
;MTKVAEFVEQTLRMLCEWKTIEILEMNLEEDRIPMILSIPPRLSISEVMGMLKGKTAIKLFKSFPALRKNPIGGTTFGVVDIV
;
A
#
# COMPACT_ATOMS: atom_id res chain seq x y z
N MET A 1 14.16 12.01 0.54
CA MET A 1 13.00 11.11 0.69
C MET A 1 13.41 9.95 1.58
N THR A 2 12.52 9.49 2.46
CA THR A 2 12.76 8.39 3.40
C THR A 2 12.77 7.06 2.65
N LYS A 3 13.79 6.20 2.85
CA LYS A 3 13.92 4.88 2.20
C LYS A 3 12.68 3.98 2.30
N VAL A 4 11.87 4.18 3.35
CA VAL A 4 10.63 3.44 3.57
C VAL A 4 9.53 3.86 2.58
N ALA A 5 9.37 5.16 2.34
CA ALA A 5 8.34 5.69 1.44
C ALA A 5 8.57 5.22 -0.01
N GLU A 6 9.81 5.31 -0.48
CA GLU A 6 10.21 4.81 -1.80
C GLU A 6 9.93 3.30 -1.94
N PHE A 7 10.22 2.51 -0.90
CA PHE A 7 9.94 1.07 -0.92
C PHE A 7 8.44 0.76 -0.98
N VAL A 8 7.62 1.53 -0.26
CA VAL A 8 6.16 1.36 -0.27
C VAL A 8 5.60 1.74 -1.63
N GLU A 9 6.02 2.86 -2.21
CA GLU A 9 5.62 3.28 -3.55
C GLU A 9 5.93 2.21 -4.60
N GLN A 10 7.17 1.71 -4.63
CA GLN A 10 7.58 0.65 -5.56
C GLN A 10 6.75 -0.62 -5.38
N THR A 11 6.44 -0.97 -4.13
CA THR A 11 5.62 -2.14 -3.82
C THR A 11 4.19 -1.96 -4.33
N LEU A 12 3.59 -0.78 -4.13
CA LEU A 12 2.23 -0.48 -4.58
C LEU A 12 2.13 -0.46 -6.10
N ARG A 13 3.07 0.19 -6.80
CA ARG A 13 3.13 0.19 -8.28
C ARG A 13 3.20 -1.23 -8.84
N MET A 14 4.08 -2.06 -8.29
CA MET A 14 4.23 -3.46 -8.69
C MET A 14 2.95 -4.27 -8.43
N LEU A 15 2.25 -4.05 -7.31
CA LEU A 15 1.00 -4.75 -6.99
C LEU A 15 -0.15 -4.34 -7.91
N CYS A 16 -0.24 -3.05 -8.25
CA CYS A 16 -1.25 -2.53 -9.18
C CYS A 16 -1.02 -3.09 -10.59
N GLU A 17 0.22 -3.08 -11.08
CA GLU A 17 0.59 -3.64 -12.37
C GLU A 17 0.23 -5.13 -12.47
N TRP A 18 0.50 -5.89 -11.40
CA TRP A 18 0.22 -7.33 -11.36
C TRP A 18 -1.27 -7.68 -11.46
N LYS A 19 -2.16 -6.75 -11.07
CA LYS A 19 -3.62 -6.91 -11.17
C LYS A 19 -4.25 -6.11 -12.31
N THR A 20 -3.44 -5.50 -13.18
CA THR A 20 -3.92 -4.61 -14.26
C THR A 20 -4.79 -3.47 -13.71
N ILE A 21 -4.40 -2.91 -12.57
CA ILE A 21 -5.02 -1.75 -11.95
C ILE A 21 -4.18 -0.53 -12.36
N GLU A 22 -4.83 0.49 -12.90
CA GLU A 22 -4.17 1.72 -13.28
C GLU A 22 -4.17 2.71 -12.10
N ILE A 23 -3.02 3.31 -11.83
CA ILE A 23 -2.86 4.34 -10.79
C ILE A 23 -3.05 5.70 -11.47
N LEU A 24 -4.13 6.40 -11.13
CA LEU A 24 -4.41 7.73 -11.65
C LEU A 24 -3.59 8.78 -10.89
N GLU A 25 -3.62 8.72 -9.56
CA GLU A 25 -2.86 9.61 -8.68
C GLU A 25 -2.36 8.87 -7.44
N MET A 26 -1.20 9.29 -6.93
CA MET A 26 -0.60 8.79 -5.69
C MET A 26 0.24 9.90 -5.08
N ASN A 27 0.02 10.20 -3.80
CA ASN A 27 0.83 11.16 -3.06
C ASN A 27 1.42 10.51 -1.81
N LEU A 28 2.69 10.79 -1.52
CA LEU A 28 3.38 10.24 -0.35
C LEU A 28 3.34 11.26 0.79
N GLU A 29 2.50 11.04 1.80
CA GLU A 29 2.53 11.79 3.06
C GLU A 29 3.25 10.98 4.14
N GLU A 30 3.64 11.61 5.25
CA GLU A 30 4.42 10.96 6.32
C GLU A 30 3.67 9.83 7.03
N ASP A 31 2.34 9.91 7.10
CA ASP A 31 1.48 8.96 7.85
C ASP A 31 0.56 8.13 6.94
N ARG A 32 0.28 8.63 5.73
CA ARG A 32 -0.67 8.01 4.78
C ARG A 32 -0.23 8.21 3.34
N ILE A 33 -0.75 7.37 2.47
CA ILE A 33 -0.55 7.48 1.02
C ILE A 33 -1.93 7.48 0.37
N PRO A 34 -2.54 8.64 0.10
CA PRO A 34 -3.75 8.69 -0.70
C PRO A 34 -3.45 8.23 -2.12
N MET A 35 -4.33 7.37 -2.65
CA MET A 35 -4.24 6.86 -4.01
C MET A 35 -5.59 6.87 -4.69
N ILE A 36 -5.59 7.23 -5.97
CA ILE A 36 -6.74 7.13 -6.86
C ILE A 36 -6.43 6.02 -7.87
N LEU A 37 -7.29 4.99 -7.89
CA LEU A 37 -7.10 3.80 -8.70
C LEU A 37 -8.27 3.59 -9.66
N SER A 38 -7.96 3.23 -10.90
CA SER A 38 -8.92 2.72 -11.86
C SER A 38 -8.94 1.19 -11.78
N ILE A 39 -9.98 0.65 -11.15
CA ILE A 39 -10.14 -0.79 -10.90
C ILE A 39 -11.05 -1.38 -11.99
N PRO A 40 -10.64 -2.45 -12.69
CA PRO A 40 -11.50 -3.10 -13.67
C PRO A 40 -12.71 -3.75 -12.97
N PRO A 41 -13.91 -3.75 -13.58
CA PRO A 41 -15.15 -4.23 -12.97
C PRO A 41 -15.17 -5.75 -12.69
N ARG A 42 -14.14 -6.48 -13.15
CA ARG A 42 -13.94 -7.91 -12.88
C ARG A 42 -13.33 -8.19 -11.51
N LEU A 43 -12.76 -7.18 -10.84
CA LEU A 43 -12.12 -7.31 -9.54
C LEU A 43 -13.00 -6.70 -8.46
N SER A 44 -13.14 -7.38 -7.33
CA SER A 44 -13.80 -6.80 -6.17
C SER A 44 -12.92 -5.72 -5.54
N ILE A 45 -13.53 -4.58 -5.20
CA ILE A 45 -12.87 -3.48 -4.48
C ILE A 45 -12.28 -3.99 -3.16
N SER A 46 -13.00 -4.85 -2.43
CA SER A 46 -12.54 -5.40 -1.15
C SER A 46 -11.31 -6.30 -1.31
N GLU A 47 -11.23 -7.08 -2.39
CA GLU A 47 -10.08 -7.92 -2.69
C GLU A 47 -8.86 -7.07 -3.05
N VAL A 48 -9.05 -6.03 -3.88
CA VAL A 48 -7.98 -5.11 -4.25
C VAL A 48 -7.43 -4.40 -3.01
N MET A 49 -8.31 -3.85 -2.19
CA MET A 49 -7.97 -3.21 -0.91
C MET A 49 -7.21 -4.15 0.02
N GLY A 50 -7.74 -5.36 0.24
CA GLY A 50 -7.12 -6.36 1.10
C GLY A 50 -5.75 -6.79 0.61
N MET A 51 -5.59 -6.96 -0.71
CA MET A 51 -4.32 -7.28 -1.34
C MET A 51 -3.31 -6.14 -1.16
N LEU A 52 -3.68 -4.90 -1.49
CA LEU A 52 -2.78 -3.74 -1.41
C LEU A 52 -2.31 -3.51 0.03
N LYS A 53 -3.22 -3.50 1.01
CA LYS A 53 -2.87 -3.33 2.43
C LYS A 53 -2.05 -4.52 2.95
N GLY A 54 -2.51 -5.75 2.71
CA GLY A 54 -1.90 -6.96 3.26
C GLY A 54 -0.52 -7.27 2.68
N LYS A 55 -0.38 -7.28 1.34
CA LYS A 55 0.89 -7.60 0.68
C LYS A 55 1.94 -6.54 0.93
N THR A 56 1.55 -5.26 0.94
CA THR A 56 2.46 -4.16 1.27
C THR A 56 2.95 -4.27 2.71
N ALA A 57 2.07 -4.53 3.68
CA ALA A 57 2.47 -4.72 5.07
C ALA A 57 3.47 -5.88 5.23
N ILE A 58 3.20 -7.04 4.61
CA ILE A 58 4.11 -8.20 4.65
C ILE A 58 5.50 -7.84 4.10
N LYS A 59 5.56 -7.19 2.93
CA LYS A 59 6.82 -6.77 2.31
C LYS A 59 7.55 -5.73 3.16
N LEU A 60 6.82 -4.76 3.72
CA LEU A 60 7.37 -3.70 4.55
C LEU A 60 8.00 -4.26 5.83
N PHE A 61 7.30 -5.16 6.54
CA PHE A 61 7.85 -5.78 7.75
C PHE A 61 9.02 -6.71 7.50
N LYS A 62 9.06 -7.35 6.33
CA LYS A 62 10.17 -8.20 5.93
C LYS A 62 11.42 -7.36 5.61
N SER A 63 11.27 -6.24 4.93
CA SER A 63 12.37 -5.36 4.55
C SER A 63 12.84 -4.43 5.68
N PHE A 64 11.93 -4.02 6.57
CA PHE A 64 12.21 -3.10 7.68
C PHE A 64 11.72 -3.67 9.01
N PRO A 65 12.43 -4.66 9.60
CA PRO A 65 12.04 -5.26 10.88
C PRO A 65 11.98 -4.26 12.05
N ALA A 66 12.69 -3.12 11.95
CA ALA A 66 12.67 -2.05 12.94
C ALA A 66 11.27 -1.43 13.12
N LEU A 67 10.45 -1.40 12.06
CA LEU A 67 9.06 -0.91 12.11
C LEU A 67 8.13 -1.85 12.89
N ARG A 68 8.59 -3.07 13.23
CA ARG A 68 7.81 -4.03 14.01
C ARG A 68 7.77 -3.70 15.51
N LYS A 69 8.66 -2.84 16.02
CA LYS A 69 8.78 -2.52 17.46
C LYS A 69 7.75 -1.50 17.97
N ASN A 70 7.25 -0.64 17.09
CA ASN A 70 6.05 0.17 17.32
C ASN A 70 5.08 -0.20 16.20
N PRO A 71 4.26 -1.27 16.34
CA PRO A 71 3.13 -1.42 15.45
C PRO A 71 2.31 -0.14 15.58
N ILE A 72 2.28 0.67 14.52
CA ILE A 72 1.43 1.86 14.43
C ILE A 72 0.00 1.35 14.55
N GLY A 73 -0.53 1.32 15.78
CA GLY A 73 -1.87 0.81 16.12
C GLY A 73 -2.05 -0.69 15.85
N GLY A 74 -2.43 -1.45 16.87
CA GLY A 74 -2.90 -2.82 16.65
C GLY A 74 -4.04 -2.84 15.62
N THR A 75 -3.90 -3.70 14.61
CA THR A 75 -4.91 -4.00 13.57
C THR A 75 -5.42 -2.82 12.74
N THR A 76 -5.14 -2.87 11.42
CA THR A 76 -5.51 -1.91 10.36
C THR A 76 -4.42 -0.88 10.06
N PHE A 77 -3.44 -1.31 9.25
CA PHE A 77 -2.39 -0.46 8.71
C PHE A 77 -2.97 0.72 7.92
N GLY A 78 -2.91 1.91 8.51
CA GLY A 78 -3.30 3.22 7.95
C GLY A 78 -2.33 3.79 6.91
N VAL A 79 -1.35 3.01 6.45
CA VAL A 79 -0.34 3.49 5.47
C VAL A 79 -0.93 3.67 4.07
N VAL A 80 -2.10 3.10 3.80
CA VAL A 80 -2.71 3.07 2.46
C VAL A 80 -4.22 3.27 2.59
N ASP A 81 -4.67 4.47 2.92
CA ASP A 81 -6.08 4.80 2.76
C ASP A 81 -6.34 5.14 1.29
N ILE A 82 -6.90 4.15 0.59
CA ILE A 82 -7.47 4.31 -0.74
C ILE A 82 -8.85 4.91 -0.48
N VAL A 83 -9.02 6.18 -0.85
CA VAL A 83 -10.30 6.89 -0.73
C VAL A 83 -11.12 6.65 -2.00
#